data_AF-A0A8H7F0G4-F1
#
_entry.id   AF-A0A8H7F0G4-F1
#
_cell.length_a   1.000
_cell.length_b   1.000
_cell.length_c   1.000
_cell.angle_alpha   90.00
_cell.angle_beta   90.00
_cell.angle_gamma   90.00
#
_symmetry.space_group_name_H-M   'P 1'
#
loop_
_entity.id
_entity.type
_entity.pdbx_description
1 polymer ?
#
loop_
_entity_poly.entity_id
_entity_poly.type
_entity_poly.pdbx_seq_one_letter_code
_entity_poly.pdbx_strand_id
1 'polypeptide(L)'
;MLAKIKIHLQNDIKSDVILEHAEDSGSSIFIAASRVPNSSETACVLKHIRRLITVAGVVPIKSTPVTSTSYLKVIDVPMIPAEPKVWQSAQRSAFTNALSISPVGKELSIAIKHAVRFMWTSAHSDTCVAWVDIHDSVAGTSARSYIGK
;
A
#
# COMPACT_ATOMS: atom_id res chain seq x y z
N MET A 1 -11.33 9.71 -7.09
CA MET A 1 -10.17 10.42 -6.49
C MET A 1 -8.94 10.39 -7.39
N LEU A 2 -8.35 9.21 -7.65
CA LEU A 2 -7.08 9.07 -8.39
C LEU A 2 -7.06 9.66 -9.79
N ALA A 3 -8.11 9.49 -10.59
CA ALA A 3 -8.17 10.04 -11.95
C ALA A 3 -7.94 11.56 -11.98
N LYS A 4 -8.46 12.29 -10.98
CA LYS A 4 -8.28 13.74 -10.87
C LYS A 4 -6.84 14.11 -10.50
N ILE A 5 -6.22 13.33 -9.61
CA ILE A 5 -4.82 13.52 -9.22
C ILE A 5 -3.87 13.21 -10.39
N LYS A 6 -4.18 12.17 -11.19
CA LYS A 6 -3.40 11.82 -12.39
C LYS A 6 -3.32 12.98 -13.39
N ILE A 7 -4.42 13.69 -13.62
CA ILE A 7 -4.46 14.86 -14.50
C ILE A 7 -3.47 15.93 -14.01
N HIS A 8 -3.43 16.20 -12.70
CA HIS A 8 -2.50 17.17 -12.13
C HIS A 8 -1.05 16.71 -12.18
N LEU A 9 -0.78 15.42 -11.95
CA LEU A 9 0.56 14.85 -12.10
C LEU A 9 1.08 15.01 -13.54
N GLN A 10 0.23 14.77 -14.53
CA GLN A 10 0.61 14.86 -15.94
C GLN A 10 0.73 16.32 -16.41
N ASN A 11 -0.24 17.18 -16.07
CA ASN A 11 -0.30 18.54 -16.60
C ASN A 11 0.62 19.51 -15.86
N ASP A 12 0.70 19.42 -14.52
CA ASP A 12 1.37 20.43 -13.71
C ASP A 12 2.86 20.13 -13.54
N ILE A 13 3.24 18.85 -13.49
CA ILE A 13 4.62 18.42 -13.23
C ILE A 13 5.18 17.43 -14.24
N LYS A 14 4.43 17.09 -15.31
CA LYS A 14 4.85 16.17 -16.39
C LYS A 14 5.38 14.83 -15.87
N SER A 15 4.77 14.30 -14.81
CA SER A 15 5.16 13.04 -14.20
C SER A 15 4.62 11.85 -15.01
N ASP A 16 5.42 10.80 -15.11
CA ASP A 16 5.08 9.48 -15.63
C ASP A 16 4.58 8.51 -14.52
N VAL A 17 4.51 8.96 -13.26
CA VAL A 17 4.11 8.11 -12.15
C VAL A 17 2.63 7.73 -12.27
N ILE A 18 2.33 6.44 -12.22
CA ILE A 18 0.97 5.92 -12.35
C ILE A 18 0.46 5.63 -10.95
N LEU A 19 -0.59 6.34 -10.52
CA LEU A 19 -1.31 6.00 -9.29
C LEU A 19 -2.29 4.86 -9.58
N GLU A 20 -1.99 3.66 -9.10
CA GLU A 20 -2.76 2.46 -9.46
C GLU A 20 -4.00 2.33 -8.58
N HIS A 21 -3.83 2.44 -7.27
CA HIS A 21 -4.89 2.18 -6.29
C HIS A 21 -4.81 3.18 -5.13
N ALA A 22 -5.97 3.47 -4.53
CA ALA A 22 -6.07 4.29 -3.33
C ALA A 22 -7.06 3.65 -2.37
N GLU A 23 -6.68 3.54 -1.10
CA GLU A 23 -7.52 3.03 -0.02
C GLU A 23 -7.59 4.06 1.10
N ASP A 24 -8.80 4.39 1.53
CA ASP A 24 -9.06 5.24 2.68
C ASP A 24 -9.40 4.34 3.88
N SER A 25 -8.56 4.37 4.91
CA SER A 25 -8.76 3.61 6.15
C SER A 25 -9.49 4.41 7.24
N GLY A 26 -9.98 5.62 6.91
CA GLY A 26 -10.60 6.57 7.84
C GLY A 26 -9.60 7.36 8.69
N SER A 27 -8.46 6.77 9.03
CA SER A 27 -7.34 7.42 9.75
C SER A 27 -6.15 7.76 8.84
N SER A 28 -6.07 7.14 7.66
CA SER A 28 -4.99 7.32 6.71
C SER A 28 -5.44 6.96 5.29
N ILE A 29 -4.72 7.48 4.29
CA ILE A 29 -4.95 7.14 2.89
C ILE A 29 -3.69 6.48 2.36
N PHE A 30 -3.84 5.29 1.79
CA PHE A 30 -2.78 4.57 1.13
C PHE A 30 -2.93 4.74 -0.38
N ILE A 31 -1.83 5.02 -1.06
CA ILE A 31 -1.80 5.15 -2.51
C ILE A 31 -0.68 4.27 -3.05
N ALA A 32 -1.05 3.32 -3.93
CA ALA A 32 -0.08 2.59 -4.73
C ALA A 32 0.30 3.42 -5.95
N ALA A 33 1.61 3.49 -6.19
CA ALA A 33 2.19 4.14 -7.35
C ALA A 33 3.12 3.16 -8.08
N SER A 34 3.26 3.30 -9.40
CA SER A 34 4.12 2.46 -10.23
C SER A 34 5.60 2.48 -9.82
N ARG A 35 6.04 3.57 -9.20
CA ARG A 35 7.35 3.72 -8.56
C ARG A 35 7.23 4.67 -7.37
N VAL A 36 8.28 4.75 -6.56
CA VAL A 36 8.39 5.71 -5.47
C VAL A 36 8.27 7.13 -6.04
N PRO A 37 7.26 7.93 -5.62
CA PRO A 37 7.13 9.31 -6.06
C PRO A 37 8.27 10.17 -5.50
N ASN A 38 8.79 11.09 -6.30
CA ASN A 38 9.76 12.08 -5.83
C ASN A 38 9.06 13.16 -4.97
N SER A 39 9.83 14.10 -4.41
CA SER A 39 9.31 15.15 -3.53
C SER A 39 8.23 16.02 -4.19
N SER A 40 8.40 16.38 -5.46
CA SER A 40 7.44 17.20 -6.22
C SER A 40 6.15 16.44 -6.52
N GLU A 41 6.26 15.16 -6.90
CA GLU A 41 5.12 14.26 -7.12
C GLU A 41 4.35 14.05 -5.82
N THR A 42 5.05 13.81 -4.73
CA THR A 42 4.45 13.65 -3.39
C THR A 42 3.69 14.90 -2.96
N ALA A 43 4.29 16.09 -3.14
CA ALA A 43 3.63 17.36 -2.84
C ALA A 43 2.37 17.59 -3.70
N CYS A 44 2.43 17.25 -4.98
CA CYS A 44 1.28 17.33 -5.88
C CYS A 44 0.14 16.42 -5.43
N VAL A 45 0.45 15.16 -5.10
CA VAL A 45 -0.52 14.18 -4.59
C VAL A 45 -1.15 14.67 -3.28
N LEU A 46 -0.35 15.08 -2.30
CA LEU A 46 -0.83 15.57 -1.00
C LEU A 46 -1.76 16.78 -1.14
N LYS A 47 -1.39 17.76 -1.97
CA LYS A 47 -2.19 18.96 -2.25
C LYS A 47 -3.58 18.61 -2.76
N HIS A 48 -3.67 17.63 -3.66
CA HIS A 48 -4.94 17.25 -4.29
C HIS A 48 -5.77 16.30 -3.45
N ILE A 49 -5.15 15.41 -2.66
CA ILE A 49 -5.85 14.62 -1.63
C ILE A 49 -6.55 15.53 -0.63
N ARG A 50 -5.85 16.55 -0.12
CA ARG A 50 -6.42 17.50 0.85
C ARG A 50 -7.65 18.24 0.32
N ARG A 51 -7.74 18.45 -0.99
CA ARG A 51 -8.92 19.07 -1.63
C ARG A 51 -10.09 18.09 -1.79
N LEU A 52 -9.80 16.79 -1.83
CA LEU A 52 -10.80 15.74 -2.11
C LEU A 52 -11.34 15.10 -0.83
N ILE A 53 -10.61 15.20 0.28
CA ILE A 53 -11.00 14.65 1.57
C ILE A 53 -11.18 15.82 2.52
N THR A 54 -12.38 15.94 3.07
CA THR A 54 -12.74 16.96 4.04
C THR A 54 -12.07 16.62 5.38
N VAL A 55 -10.78 16.94 5.52
CA VAL A 55 -10.10 16.83 6.81
C VAL A 55 -10.57 18.00 7.66
N ALA A 56 -11.32 17.72 8.72
CA ALA A 56 -11.71 18.72 9.69
C ALA A 56 -10.46 19.27 10.39
N GLY A 57 -10.16 20.56 10.19
CA GLY A 57 -9.03 21.25 10.83
C GLY A 57 -7.78 21.42 9.97
N VAL A 58 -6.79 22.15 10.50
CA VAL A 58 -5.51 22.45 9.83
C VAL A 58 -4.44 21.42 10.22
N VAL A 59 -4.80 20.13 10.25
CA VAL A 59 -3.81 19.08 10.54
C VAL A 59 -2.98 18.83 9.29
N PRO A 60 -1.63 18.95 9.34
CA PRO A 60 -0.78 18.63 8.19
C PRO A 60 -0.91 17.14 7.84
N ILE A 61 -1.35 16.83 6.62
CA ILE A 61 -1.27 15.46 6.08
C ILE A 61 0.21 15.20 5.80
N LYS A 62 0.83 14.32 6.60
CA LYS A 62 2.22 13.91 6.41
C LYS A 62 2.26 12.71 5.47
N SER A 63 3.06 12.79 4.41
CA SER A 63 3.45 11.60 3.65
C SER A 63 4.52 10.85 4.43
N THR A 64 4.29 9.57 4.69
CA THR A 64 5.38 8.67 5.09
C THR A 64 5.72 7.85 3.86
N PRO A 65 6.81 8.16 3.13
CA PRO A 65 7.25 7.29 2.05
C PRO A 65 7.53 5.92 2.63
N VAL A 66 7.26 4.88 1.84
CA VAL A 66 7.55 3.53 2.30
C VAL A 66 9.08 3.38 2.34
N THR A 67 9.61 3.03 3.51
CA THR A 67 11.06 3.01 3.80
C THR A 67 11.80 1.86 3.13
N SER A 68 11.07 0.94 2.51
CA SER A 68 11.59 -0.23 1.83
C SER A 68 11.42 -0.12 0.32
N THR A 69 12.36 -0.68 -0.43
CA THR A 69 12.24 -0.94 -1.88
C THR A 69 12.01 -2.42 -2.17
N SER A 70 11.92 -3.25 -1.13
CA SER A 70 11.83 -4.71 -1.22
C SER A 70 10.50 -5.17 -0.64
N TYR A 71 9.56 -5.52 -1.54
CA TYR A 71 8.25 -6.05 -1.17
C TYR A 71 7.99 -7.37 -1.87
N LEU A 72 7.26 -8.24 -1.18
CA LEU A 72 6.59 -9.36 -1.81
C LEU A 72 5.14 -8.94 -2.12
N LYS A 73 4.76 -9.02 -3.39
CA LYS A 73 3.38 -8.79 -3.85
C LYS A 73 2.68 -10.14 -3.97
N VAL A 74 1.65 -10.36 -3.17
CA VAL A 74 0.76 -11.52 -3.29
C VAL A 74 -0.54 -11.06 -3.95
N ILE A 75 -0.85 -11.62 -5.10
CA ILE A 75 -2.04 -11.31 -5.90
C ILE A 75 -3.18 -12.27 -5.56
N ASP A 76 -4.41 -11.88 -5.93
CA ASP A 76 -5.62 -12.70 -5.81
C ASP A 76 -5.89 -13.23 -4.39
N VAL A 77 -5.60 -12.40 -3.38
CA VAL A 77 -5.88 -12.74 -1.98
C VAL A 77 -7.39 -12.59 -1.73
N PRO A 78 -8.10 -13.65 -1.31
CA PRO A 78 -9.53 -13.56 -1.03
C PRO A 78 -9.84 -12.52 0.03
N MET A 79 -10.86 -11.71 -0.19
CA MET A 79 -11.35 -10.76 0.81
C MET A 79 -12.23 -11.44 1.83
N ILE A 80 -12.02 -11.07 3.09
CA ILE A 80 -12.92 -11.41 4.18
C ILE A 80 -13.99 -10.33 4.29
N PRO A 81 -15.29 -10.70 4.27
CA PRO A 81 -16.37 -9.76 4.54
C PRO A 81 -16.25 -9.22 5.97
N ALA A 82 -16.04 -7.92 6.12
CA ALA A 82 -15.99 -7.26 7.42
C ALA A 82 -16.34 -5.78 7.27
N GLU A 83 -16.75 -5.12 8.35
CA GLU A 83 -17.02 -3.69 8.33
C GLU A 83 -15.72 -2.90 8.03
N PRO A 84 -15.79 -1.77 7.28
CA PRO A 84 -14.60 -1.04 6.84
C PRO A 84 -13.60 -0.69 7.95
N LYS A 85 -14.09 -0.40 9.16
CA LYS A 85 -13.27 0.00 10.30
C LYS A 85 -12.43 -1.13 10.89
N VAL A 86 -12.87 -2.38 10.73
CA VAL A 86 -12.19 -3.58 11.26
C VAL A 86 -11.70 -4.51 10.15
N TRP A 87 -12.01 -4.19 8.90
CA TRP A 87 -11.66 -5.03 7.76
C TRP A 87 -10.16 -5.31 7.67
N GLN A 88 -9.31 -4.30 7.84
CA GLN A 88 -7.86 -4.50 7.77
C GLN A 88 -7.33 -5.48 8.83
N SER A 89 -7.85 -5.45 10.05
CA SER A 89 -7.42 -6.38 11.11
C SER A 89 -7.95 -7.79 10.88
N ALA A 90 -9.21 -7.92 10.46
CA ALA A 90 -9.82 -9.20 10.10
C ALA A 90 -9.08 -9.85 8.90
N GLN A 91 -8.83 -9.08 7.85
CA GLN A 91 -8.10 -9.52 6.65
C GLN A 91 -6.67 -9.95 7.02
N ARG A 92 -5.96 -9.18 7.84
CA ARG A 92 -4.61 -9.53 8.29
C ARG A 92 -4.59 -10.81 9.09
N SER A 93 -5.56 -11.01 9.99
CA SER A 93 -5.69 -12.22 10.78
C SER A 93 -5.91 -13.44 9.90
N ALA A 94 -6.88 -13.36 8.98
CA ALA A 94 -7.19 -14.44 8.05
C ALA A 94 -6.01 -14.78 7.12
N PHE A 95 -5.34 -13.76 6.58
CA PHE A 95 -4.17 -13.94 5.72
C PHE A 95 -3.00 -14.60 6.47
N THR A 96 -2.72 -14.16 7.69
CA THR A 96 -1.64 -14.73 8.51
C THR A 96 -1.94 -16.17 8.89
N ASN A 97 -3.20 -16.48 9.22
CA ASN A 97 -3.64 -17.85 9.52
C ASN A 97 -3.56 -18.75 8.28
N ALA A 98 -3.97 -18.25 7.10
CA ALA A 98 -3.85 -19.00 5.85
C ALA A 98 -2.39 -19.32 5.50
N LEU A 99 -1.47 -18.38 5.76
CA LEU A 99 -0.05 -18.62 5.56
C LEU A 99 0.53 -19.61 6.58
N SER A 100 0.14 -19.54 7.84
CA SER A 100 0.68 -20.43 8.89
C SER A 100 0.28 -21.90 8.69
N ILE A 101 -0.90 -22.16 8.13
CA ILE A 101 -1.36 -23.52 7.78
C ILE A 101 -0.82 -23.99 6.43
N SER A 102 -0.31 -23.10 5.59
CA SER A 102 0.20 -23.44 4.27
C SER A 102 1.58 -24.11 4.39
N PRO A 103 1.81 -25.24 3.71
CA PRO A 103 3.12 -25.91 3.69
C PRO A 103 4.22 -25.04 3.06
N VAL A 104 3.85 -24.08 2.21
CA VAL A 104 4.78 -23.13 1.56
C VAL A 104 4.76 -21.76 2.27
N GLY A 105 3.64 -21.41 2.91
CA GLY A 105 3.43 -20.10 3.52
C GLY A 105 3.95 -19.96 4.96
N LYS A 106 4.29 -21.06 5.63
CA LYS A 106 4.65 -21.05 7.06
C LYS A 106 5.88 -20.19 7.35
N GLU A 107 6.93 -20.29 6.55
CA GLU A 107 8.13 -19.45 6.70
C GLU A 107 7.83 -17.97 6.42
N LEU A 108 6.99 -17.71 5.40
CA LEU A 108 6.53 -16.36 5.09
C LEU A 108 5.71 -15.77 6.25
N SER A 109 4.87 -16.58 6.91
CA SER A 109 4.04 -16.17 8.06
C SER A 109 4.87 -15.61 9.23
N ILE A 110 6.12 -16.07 9.39
CA ILE A 110 7.07 -15.60 10.41
C ILE A 110 7.65 -14.24 10.01
N ALA A 111 8.01 -14.09 8.73
CA ALA A 111 8.59 -12.85 8.20
C ALA A 111 7.60 -11.68 8.15
N ILE A 112 6.30 -11.95 7.95
CA ILE A 112 5.28 -10.92 7.72
C ILE A 112 4.69 -10.28 8.99
N LYS A 113 5.15 -10.67 10.19
CA LYS A 113 4.50 -10.43 11.49
C LYS A 113 4.08 -8.98 11.77
N HIS A 114 4.66 -7.99 11.08
CA HIS A 114 4.45 -6.58 11.37
C HIS A 114 4.00 -5.69 10.18
N ALA A 115 4.02 -6.15 8.93
CA ALA A 115 3.97 -5.22 7.79
C ALA A 115 3.25 -5.71 6.52
N VAL A 116 2.07 -6.33 6.66
CA VAL A 116 1.20 -6.62 5.50
C VAL A 116 0.18 -5.50 5.27
N ARG A 117 0.18 -4.94 4.07
CA ARG A 117 -0.84 -3.99 3.60
C ARG A 117 -1.72 -4.68 2.57
N PHE A 118 -3.02 -4.58 2.73
CA PHE A 118 -3.97 -5.06 1.74
C PHE A 118 -4.44 -3.88 0.91
N MET A 119 -4.67 -4.12 -0.37
CA MET A 119 -5.20 -3.12 -1.29
C MET A 119 -6.23 -3.75 -2.18
N TRP A 120 -7.43 -3.16 -2.20
CA TRP A 120 -8.50 -3.66 -3.03
C TRP A 120 -8.20 -3.43 -4.52
N THR A 121 -8.39 -4.47 -5.34
CA THR A 121 -8.20 -4.38 -6.80
C THR A 121 -9.29 -3.52 -7.46
N SER A 122 -10.53 -3.54 -6.94
CA SER A 122 -11.63 -2.65 -7.33
C SER A 122 -12.77 -2.72 -6.32
N ALA A 123 -13.67 -1.72 -6.28
CA ALA A 123 -14.79 -1.68 -5.33
C ALA A 123 -15.77 -2.86 -5.40
N HIS A 124 -15.70 -3.68 -6.46
CA HIS A 124 -16.57 -4.83 -6.68
C HIS A 124 -15.81 -6.15 -6.71
N SER A 125 -14.50 -6.14 -6.47
CA SER A 125 -13.73 -7.39 -6.44
C SER A 125 -13.92 -8.13 -5.13
N ASP A 126 -13.88 -9.45 -5.19
CA ASP A 126 -13.77 -10.36 -4.07
C ASP A 126 -12.31 -10.65 -3.68
N THR A 127 -11.34 -10.02 -4.35
CA THR A 127 -9.91 -10.21 -4.10
C THR A 127 -9.18 -8.88 -3.84
N CYS A 128 -8.06 -8.98 -3.14
CA CYS A 128 -7.16 -7.89 -2.86
C CYS A 128 -5.70 -8.30 -3.14
N VAL A 129 -4.83 -7.31 -3.23
CA VAL A 129 -3.38 -7.52 -3.29
C VAL A 129 -2.80 -7.33 -1.89
N ALA A 130 -2.00 -8.29 -1.42
CA ALA A 130 -1.22 -8.13 -0.20
C ALA A 130 0.21 -7.70 -0.55
N TRP A 131 0.62 -6.56 -0.01
CA TRP A 131 1.98 -6.06 -0.06
C TRP A 131 2.66 -6.33 1.27
N VAL A 132 3.69 -7.16 1.23
CA VAL A 132 4.47 -7.53 2.40
C VAL A 132 5.80 -6.79 2.32
N ASP A 133 6.07 -5.95 3.30
CA ASP A 133 7.42 -5.39 3.44
C ASP A 133 8.36 -6.49 3.97
N ILE A 134 9.41 -6.78 3.20
CA ILE A 134 10.43 -7.76 3.59
C ILE A 134 11.75 -7.10 4.00
N HIS A 135 11.82 -5.76 4.07
CA HIS A 135 13.05 -5.02 4.37
C HIS A 135 13.83 -5.54 5.58
N ASP A 136 13.11 -5.73 6.68
CA ASP A 136 13.71 -6.12 7.96
C ASP A 136 13.97 -7.63 8.06
N SER A 137 13.60 -8.41 7.02
CA SER A 137 13.98 -9.80 6.92
C SER A 137 15.42 -9.94 6.40
N VAL A 138 16.11 -11.00 6.82
CA VAL A 138 17.45 -11.35 6.31
C VAL A 138 17.45 -11.46 4.78
N ALA A 139 16.37 -12.00 4.21
CA ALA A 139 16.19 -12.11 2.77
C ALA A 139 16.03 -10.74 2.09
N GLY A 140 15.24 -9.82 2.65
CA GLY A 140 15.08 -8.47 2.11
C GLY A 140 16.32 -7.61 2.25
N THR A 141 17.05 -7.76 3.36
CA THR A 141 18.37 -7.13 3.53
C THR A 141 19.37 -7.64 2.47
N SER A 142 19.38 -8.95 2.21
CA SER A 142 20.23 -9.56 1.18
C SER A 142 19.85 -9.14 -0.23
N ALA A 143 18.54 -9.11 -0.55
CA ALA A 143 18.03 -8.66 -1.83
C ALA A 143 18.39 -7.19 -2.10
N ARG A 144 18.28 -6.32 -1.09
CA ARG A 144 18.71 -4.93 -1.18
C ARG A 144 20.21 -4.80 -1.44
N SER A 145 21.04 -5.59 -0.74
CA SER A 145 22.48 -5.60 -0.97
C SER A 145 22.85 -6.06 -2.39
N TYR A 146 22.04 -6.93 -2.98
CA TYR A 146 22.19 -7.38 -4.37
C TYR A 146 21.76 -6.30 -5.39
N ILE A 147 20.62 -5.63 -5.16
CA ILE A 147 20.07 -4.59 -6.06
C ILE A 147 20.87 -3.27 -5.98
N GLY A 148 21.49 -2.98 -4.84
CA GLY A 148 22.34 -1.80 -4.64
C GLY A 148 23.76 -1.91 -5.23
N LYS A 149 24.06 -2.98 -5.97
CA LYS A 149 25.27 -3.14 -6.80
C LYS A 149 24.94 -2.82 -8.25
#